data_AF-A0A6B3GLG6-F1
#
_entry.id   AF-A0A6B3GLG6-F1
#
_cell.length_a   1.000
_cell.length_b   1.000
_cell.length_c   1.000
_cell.angle_alpha   90.00
_cell.angle_beta   90.00
_cell.angle_gamma   90.00
#
_symmetry.space_group_name_H-M   'P 1'
#
loop_
_entity.id
_entity.type
_entity.pdbx_description
1 polymer ?
#
loop_
_entity_poly.entity_id
_entity_poly.type
_entity_poly.pdbx_seq_one_letter_code
_entity_poly.pdbx_strand_id
1 'polypeptide(L)'
;ADGALLIFPSAEHLEETAIQPLRAGREKAGKTMEGFDVSPTLPLAVGDDVMGLADMFRPYTALYVGGMGSRKQNFYNQLAQRMGYEKEAA
;
A
#
# COMPACT_ATOMS: atom_id res chain seq x y z
N ALA A 1 6.82 -4.76 17.40
CA ALA A 1 6.51 -3.54 16.64
C ALA A 1 5.36 -2.84 17.33
N ASP A 2 5.51 -1.53 17.42
CA ASP A 2 4.55 -0.58 18.01
C ASP A 2 3.73 0.13 16.92
N GLY A 3 4.04 -0.13 15.64
CA GLY A 3 3.23 0.32 14.52
C GLY A 3 3.60 -0.35 13.21
N ALA A 4 2.90 0.05 12.14
CA ALA A 4 3.12 -0.35 10.77
C ALA A 4 3.13 0.88 9.85
N LEU A 5 4.19 1.01 9.06
CA LEU A 5 4.25 1.97 7.96
C LEU A 5 3.67 1.30 6.70
N LEU A 6 2.63 1.90 6.13
CA LEU A 6 1.99 1.37 4.93
C LEU A 6 2.51 2.07 3.68
N ILE A 7 2.55 1.34 2.57
CA ILE A 7 2.85 1.83 1.24
C ILE A 7 1.71 1.43 0.31
N PHE A 8 1.30 2.36 -0.56
CA PHE A 8 0.04 2.30 -1.32
C PHE A 8 -1.20 1.98 -0.46
N PRO A 9 -1.41 2.67 0.68
CA PRO A 9 -2.68 2.53 1.39
C PRO A 9 -3.81 3.14 0.55
N SER A 10 -4.88 2.37 0.33
CA SER A 10 -6.15 2.89 -0.20
C SER A 10 -7.17 2.88 0.93
N ALA A 11 -7.85 4.00 1.15
CA ALA A 11 -8.88 4.11 2.19
C ALA A 11 -10.02 3.10 1.96
N GLU A 12 -10.41 2.89 0.70
CA GLU A 12 -11.48 1.97 0.31
C GLU A 12 -11.12 0.49 0.59
N HIS A 13 -9.84 0.13 0.46
CA HIS A 13 -9.37 -1.25 0.64
C HIS A 13 -8.61 -1.46 1.96
N LEU A 14 -8.55 -0.47 2.85
CA LEU A 14 -7.64 -0.46 4.00
C LEU A 14 -7.92 -1.61 4.97
N GLU A 15 -9.19 -1.93 5.19
CA GLU A 15 -9.60 -3.01 6.09
C GLU A 15 -9.03 -4.35 5.61
N GLU A 16 -9.25 -4.69 4.35
CA GLU A 16 -8.84 -5.97 3.79
C GLU A 16 -7.33 -6.06 3.57
N THR A 17 -6.70 -4.97 3.10
CA THR A 17 -5.29 -4.97 2.68
C THR A 17 -4.31 -4.83 3.84
N ALA A 18 -4.69 -4.10 4.90
CA ALA A 18 -3.80 -3.80 6.02
C ALA A 18 -4.39 -4.14 7.39
N ILE A 19 -5.59 -3.65 7.73
CA ILE A 19 -6.07 -3.71 9.12
C ILE A 19 -6.39 -5.16 9.54
N GLN A 20 -7.12 -5.91 8.73
CA GLN A 20 -7.45 -7.31 9.01
C GLN A 20 -6.19 -8.19 9.23
N PRO A 21 -5.18 -8.21 8.34
CA PRO A 21 -3.98 -8.99 8.58
C PRO A 21 -3.14 -8.48 9.77
N LEU A 22 -3.09 -7.17 10.02
CA LEU A 22 -2.44 -6.60 11.22
C LEU A 22 -3.13 -7.05 12.50
N ARG A 23 -4.46 -6.99 12.55
CA ARG A 23 -5.28 -7.45 13.67
C ARG A 23 -5.05 -8.94 13.94
N ALA A 24 -5.07 -9.77 12.90
CA ALA A 24 -4.80 -11.21 13.02
C ALA A 24 -3.37 -11.49 13.54
N GLY A 25 -2.37 -10.73 13.06
CA GLY A 25 -0.99 -10.83 13.57
C GLY A 25 -0.85 -10.42 15.03
N ARG A 26 -1.58 -9.37 15.45
CA ARG A 26 -1.61 -8.89 16.84
C ARG A 26 -2.29 -9.90 17.77
N GLU A 27 -3.43 -10.45 17.37
CA GLU A 27 -4.15 -11.48 18.11
C GLU A 27 -3.30 -12.74 18.31
N LYS A 28 -2.62 -13.20 17.25
CA LYS A 28 -1.67 -14.33 17.33
C LYS A 28 -0.53 -14.07 18.32
N ALA A 29 -0.17 -12.80 18.55
CA ALA A 29 0.83 -12.38 19.52
C ALA A 29 0.26 -12.09 20.91
N GLY A 30 -1.03 -12.40 21.17
CA GLY A 30 -1.71 -12.12 22.44
C GLY A 30 -1.91 -10.64 22.74
N LYS A 31 -1.99 -9.80 21.69
CA LYS A 31 -2.08 -8.34 21.81
C LYS A 31 -3.31 -7.80 21.09
N THR A 32 -3.87 -6.70 21.59
CA THR A 32 -4.90 -5.91 20.91
C THR A 32 -4.26 -4.91 19.94
N MET A 33 -5.06 -4.11 19.25
CA MET A 33 -4.60 -2.96 18.46
C MET A 33 -4.32 -1.71 19.31
N GLU A 34 -4.59 -1.75 20.62
CA GLU A 34 -4.35 -0.61 21.50
C GLU A 34 -2.85 -0.28 21.58
N GLY A 35 -2.51 0.99 21.40
CA GLY A 35 -1.11 1.44 21.34
C GLY A 35 -0.34 0.95 20.12
N PHE A 36 -1.02 0.50 19.04
CA PHE A 36 -0.38 0.13 17.78
C PHE A 36 -0.74 1.12 16.65
N ASP A 37 0.26 1.85 16.16
CA ASP A 37 0.05 2.90 15.16
C ASP A 37 0.05 2.35 13.73
N VAL A 38 -1.03 2.58 12.99
CA VAL A 38 -1.08 2.31 11.55
C VAL A 38 -0.88 3.61 10.80
N SER A 39 0.28 3.77 10.16
CA SER A 39 0.70 5.02 9.53
C SER A 39 0.70 4.89 8.01
N PRO A 40 -0.29 5.46 7.30
CA PRO A 40 -0.30 5.48 5.84
C PRO A 40 0.79 6.42 5.28
N THR A 41 1.62 5.92 4.37
CA THR A 41 2.62 6.73 3.65
C THR A 41 2.10 7.01 2.24
N LEU A 42 1.92 8.29 1.93
CA LEU A 42 1.37 8.76 0.66
C LEU A 42 2.33 9.77 0.03
N PRO A 43 2.68 9.64 -1.26
CA PRO A 43 3.34 10.71 -1.99
C PRO A 43 2.41 11.93 -2.08
N LEU A 44 2.95 13.13 -1.88
CA LEU A 44 2.19 14.38 -1.90
C LEU A 44 2.89 15.40 -2.80
N ALA A 45 2.12 16.07 -3.64
CA ALA A 45 2.54 17.21 -4.43
C ALA A 45 1.45 18.28 -4.42
N VAL A 46 1.85 19.56 -4.45
CA VAL A 46 0.95 20.71 -4.36
C VAL A 46 1.29 21.69 -5.48
N GLY A 47 0.29 22.07 -6.27
CA GLY A 47 0.42 23.00 -7.39
C GLY A 47 -0.80 22.92 -8.33
N ASP A 48 -0.83 23.79 -9.33
CA ASP A 48 -2.03 23.98 -10.16
C ASP A 48 -2.14 22.96 -11.32
N ASP A 49 -1.02 22.43 -11.81
CA ASP A 49 -0.98 21.43 -12.88
C ASP A 49 -1.07 20.00 -12.32
N VAL A 50 -2.28 19.55 -12.02
CA VAL A 50 -2.55 18.21 -11.46
C VAL A 50 -1.95 17.09 -12.32
N MET A 51 -2.00 17.21 -13.65
CA MET A 51 -1.50 16.17 -14.55
C MET A 51 0.03 16.10 -14.53
N GLY A 52 0.71 17.25 -14.62
CA GLY A 52 2.17 17.31 -14.48
C GLY A 52 2.65 16.81 -13.12
N LEU A 53 1.91 17.10 -12.04
CA LEU A 53 2.25 16.60 -10.71
C LEU A 53 2.05 15.07 -10.60
N ALA A 54 0.99 14.52 -11.20
CA ALA A 54 0.76 13.08 -11.23
C ALA A 54 1.86 12.33 -11.99
N ASP A 55 2.39 12.92 -13.06
CA ASP A 55 3.48 12.34 -13.85
C ASP A 55 4.77 12.15 -13.03
N MET A 56 5.00 12.98 -12.01
CA MET A 56 6.13 12.79 -11.08
C MET A 56 6.05 11.48 -10.28
N PHE A 57 4.84 10.97 -10.04
CA PHE A 57 4.62 9.75 -9.26
C PHE A 57 4.54 8.48 -10.11
N ARG A 58 4.32 8.58 -11.43
CA ARG A 58 4.24 7.40 -12.31
C ARG A 58 5.49 6.52 -12.26
N PRO A 59 6.74 7.05 -12.29
CA PRO A 59 7.94 6.22 -12.20
C PRO A 59 8.05 5.48 -10.87
N TYR A 60 7.66 6.14 -9.77
CA TYR A 60 7.60 5.53 -8.44
C TYR A 60 6.62 4.36 -8.43
N THR A 61 5.38 4.57 -8.88
CA THR A 61 4.37 3.50 -8.95
C THR A 61 4.82 2.35 -9.86
N ALA A 62 5.38 2.66 -11.04
CA ALA A 62 5.87 1.64 -11.97
C ALA A 62 7.00 0.78 -11.38
N LEU A 63 7.93 1.40 -10.63
CA LEU A 63 9.00 0.66 -9.94
C LEU A 63 8.43 -0.36 -8.97
N TYR A 64 7.48 0.01 -8.11
CA TYR A 64 6.95 -0.92 -7.12
C TYR A 64 6.01 -1.96 -7.76
N VAL A 65 5.02 -1.51 -8.53
CA VAL A 65 3.98 -2.39 -9.09
C VAL A 65 4.50 -3.29 -10.20
N GLY A 66 5.49 -2.86 -10.99
CA GLY A 66 6.04 -3.65 -12.11
C GLY A 66 7.50 -4.07 -11.94
N GLY A 67 8.34 -3.22 -11.35
CA GLY A 67 9.80 -3.41 -11.32
C GLY A 67 10.39 -4.10 -10.09
N MET A 68 9.65 -4.19 -8.97
CA MET A 68 10.19 -4.64 -7.70
C MET A 68 9.87 -6.12 -7.41
N GLY A 69 10.90 -6.89 -7.08
CA GLY A 69 10.78 -8.31 -6.77
C GLY A 69 11.01 -9.19 -7.99
N SER A 70 10.60 -10.46 -7.89
CA SER A 70 10.74 -11.43 -8.98
C SER A 70 9.45 -11.56 -9.77
N ARG A 71 9.50 -12.13 -10.98
CA ARG A 71 8.30 -12.46 -11.77
C ARG A 71 7.27 -13.31 -11.01
N LYS A 72 7.71 -14.10 -10.02
CA LYS A 72 6.83 -14.94 -9.20
C LYS A 72 6.36 -14.26 -7.92
N GLN A 73 7.06 -13.20 -7.48
CA GLN A 73 6.86 -12.59 -6.18
C GLN A 73 7.09 -11.09 -6.28
N ASN A 74 6.01 -10.38 -6.60
CA ASN A 74 5.88 -8.94 -6.46
C ASN A 74 4.67 -8.66 -5.57
N PHE A 75 4.94 -8.28 -4.32
CA PHE A 75 3.89 -8.02 -3.32
C PHE A 75 3.06 -6.78 -3.68
N TYR A 76 3.65 -5.76 -4.32
CA TYR A 76 2.94 -4.53 -4.68
C TYR A 76 2.04 -4.73 -5.89
N ASN A 77 2.47 -5.57 -6.84
CA ASN A 77 1.61 -6.02 -7.92
C ASN A 77 0.38 -6.76 -7.39
N GLN A 78 0.59 -7.74 -6.50
CA GLN A 78 -0.50 -8.48 -5.86
C GLN A 78 -1.40 -7.57 -5.02
N LEU A 79 -0.83 -6.56 -4.37
CA LEU A 79 -1.59 -5.56 -3.62
C LEU A 79 -2.50 -4.75 -4.55
N ALA A 80 -1.98 -4.27 -5.69
CA ALA A 80 -2.77 -3.55 -6.69
C ALA A 80 -3.90 -4.43 -7.27
N GLN A 81 -3.62 -5.70 -7.54
CA GLN A 81 -4.64 -6.68 -7.95
C GLN A 81 -5.74 -6.82 -6.88
N ARG A 82 -5.38 -6.96 -5.59
CA ARG A 82 -6.36 -7.03 -4.50
C ARG A 82 -7.22 -5.77 -4.33
N MET A 83 -6.78 -4.64 -4.87
CA MET A 83 -7.54 -3.40 -4.93
C MET A 83 -8.42 -3.29 -6.20
N GLY A 84 -8.43 -4.30 -7.07
CA GLY A 84 -9.22 -4.32 -8.31
C GLY A 84 -8.52 -3.69 -9.53
N TYR A 85 -7.21 -3.47 -9.47
CA TYR A 85 -6.40 -2.91 -10.57
C TYR A 85 -5.63 -3.99 -11.35
N GLU A 86 -6.21 -5.18 -11.52
CA GLU A 86 -5.53 -6.28 -12.20
C GLU A 86 -5.11 -5.96 -13.62
N LYS A 87 -5.91 -5.16 -14.35
CA LYS A 87 -5.61 -4.79 -15.74
C LYS A 87 -4.47 -3.80 -15.82
N GLU A 88 -4.45 -2.83 -14.92
CA GLU A 88 -3.44 -1.78 -14.86
C GLU A 88 -2.10 -2.30 -14.31
N ALA A 89 -2.14 -3.39 -13.53
CA ALA A 89 -0.96 -4.04 -12.96
C ALA A 89 -0.34 -5.12 -13.86
N ALA A 90 -0.94 -5.45 -15.01
CA ALA A 90 -0.50 -6.54 -15.90
C ALA A 90 0.76 -6.21 -16.71
#